data_AF-A0A9D7AEH6-F1
#
_entry.id   AF-A0A9D7AEH6-F1
#
_cell.length_a   1.000
_cell.length_b   1.000
_cell.length_c   1.000
_cell.angle_alpha   90.00
_cell.angle_beta   90.00
_cell.angle_gamma   90.00
#
_symmetry.space_group_name_H-M   'P 1'
#
loop_
_entity.id
_entity.type
_entity.pdbx_description
1 polymer ?
#
loop_
_entity_poly.entity_id
_entity_poly.type
_entity_poly.pdbx_seq_one_letter_code
_entity_poly.pdbx_strand_id
1 'polypeptide(L)'
;MKLSNRIKSAIVVSALVLSASSTAAMAVDASTQAGQAQYQTQVTAFKASIATYKASKAAIKATFATTKASAIATKNAAITAAGTDETKIDAAKLAFKTAMDSAKSTRDAGIAQLGVKPTKPVRPVS
;
A
#
# COMPACT_ATOMS: atom_id res chain seq x y z
N MET A 1 -57.93 -46.30 7.10
CA MET A 1 -56.56 -46.16 6.56
C MET A 1 -56.11 -44.72 6.25
N LYS A 2 -56.68 -43.64 6.83
CA LYS A 2 -56.29 -42.25 6.52
C LYS A 2 -55.39 -41.54 7.55
N LEU A 3 -55.20 -42.12 8.74
CA LEU A 3 -54.46 -41.47 9.84
C LEU A 3 -52.94 -41.71 9.76
N SER A 4 -52.51 -42.91 9.36
CA SER A 4 -51.10 -43.30 9.30
C SER A 4 -50.29 -42.57 8.21
N ASN A 5 -50.91 -42.09 7.14
CA ASN A 5 -50.23 -41.33 6.08
C ASN A 5 -49.95 -39.87 6.45
N ARG A 6 -50.79 -39.25 7.31
CA ARG A 6 -50.61 -37.85 7.72
C ARG A 6 -49.46 -37.70 8.71
N ILE A 7 -49.29 -38.67 9.62
CA ILE A 7 -48.20 -38.68 10.60
C ILE A 7 -46.85 -38.91 9.90
N LYS A 8 -46.78 -39.85 8.95
CA LYS A 8 -45.56 -40.08 8.15
C LYS A 8 -45.17 -38.87 7.31
N SER A 9 -46.14 -38.18 6.70
CA SER A 9 -45.88 -36.97 5.90
C SER A 9 -45.41 -35.79 6.76
N ALA A 10 -46.00 -35.58 7.94
CA ALA A 10 -45.59 -34.50 8.85
C ALA A 10 -44.16 -34.70 9.40
N ILE A 11 -43.78 -35.95 9.72
CA ILE A 11 -42.43 -36.27 10.21
C ILE A 11 -41.37 -36.06 9.12
N VAL A 12 -41.66 -36.45 7.87
CA VAL A 12 -40.73 -36.27 6.74
C VAL A 12 -40.55 -34.79 6.38
N VAL A 13 -41.63 -34.00 6.41
CA VAL A 13 -41.56 -32.55 6.15
C VAL A 13 -40.80 -31.81 7.27
N SER A 14 -41.04 -32.15 8.54
CA SER A 14 -40.32 -31.53 9.66
C SER A 14 -38.83 -31.89 9.69
N ALA A 15 -38.45 -33.13 9.34
CA ALA A 15 -37.04 -33.52 9.26
C ALA A 15 -36.30 -32.85 8.07
N LEU A 16 -36.99 -32.66 6.94
CA LEU A 16 -36.44 -31.97 5.77
C LEU A 16 -36.24 -30.46 6.03
N VAL A 17 -37.21 -29.81 6.69
CA VAL A 17 -37.11 -28.38 7.03
C VAL A 17 -36.04 -28.15 8.11
N LEU A 18 -35.92 -29.02 9.11
CA LEU A 18 -34.91 -28.87 10.16
C LEU A 18 -33.48 -29.11 9.64
N SER A 19 -33.30 -30.07 8.73
CA SER A 19 -32.00 -30.35 8.09
C SER A 19 -31.58 -29.26 7.10
N ALA A 20 -32.52 -28.67 6.34
CA ALA A 20 -32.26 -27.53 5.47
C ALA A 20 -31.89 -26.25 6.27
N SER A 21 -32.54 -26.03 7.42
CA SER A 21 -32.28 -24.87 8.28
C SER A 21 -30.89 -24.93 8.92
N SER A 22 -30.46 -26.13 9.32
CA SER A 22 -29.14 -26.36 9.91
C SER A 22 -28.01 -26.33 8.88
N THR A 23 -28.21 -26.89 7.68
CA THR A 23 -27.22 -26.75 6.59
C THR A 23 -27.06 -25.30 6.12
N ALA A 24 -28.14 -24.52 6.05
CA ALA A 24 -28.07 -23.09 5.72
C ALA A 24 -27.30 -22.28 6.79
N ALA A 25 -27.55 -22.52 8.07
CA ALA A 25 -26.84 -21.86 9.16
C ALA A 25 -25.34 -22.20 9.16
N MET A 26 -24.98 -23.45 8.91
CA MET A 26 -23.57 -23.88 8.80
C MET A 26 -22.87 -23.28 7.57
N ALA A 27 -23.57 -23.11 6.45
CA ALA A 27 -23.03 -22.46 5.27
C ALA A 27 -22.76 -20.96 5.49
N VAL A 28 -23.63 -20.25 6.21
CA VAL A 28 -23.43 -18.84 6.58
C VAL A 28 -22.24 -18.68 7.52
N ASP A 29 -22.09 -19.57 8.51
CA ASP A 29 -20.98 -19.52 9.45
C ASP A 29 -19.64 -19.83 8.77
N ALA A 30 -19.60 -20.86 7.91
CA ALA A 30 -18.41 -21.18 7.11
C ALA A 30 -18.00 -20.03 6.17
N SER A 31 -18.97 -19.38 5.52
CA SER A 31 -18.73 -18.20 4.67
C SER A 31 -18.18 -17.02 5.47
N THR A 32 -18.71 -16.79 6.67
CA THR A 32 -18.25 -15.73 7.58
C THR A 32 -16.81 -15.98 8.03
N GLN A 33 -16.49 -17.21 8.42
CA GLN A 33 -15.14 -17.59 8.84
C GLN A 33 -14.13 -17.47 7.69
N ALA A 34 -14.49 -17.90 6.48
CA ALA A 34 -13.67 -17.73 5.28
C ALA A 34 -13.40 -16.25 4.97
N GLY A 35 -14.42 -15.40 5.06
CA GLY A 35 -14.28 -13.94 4.87
C GLY A 35 -13.33 -13.30 5.89
N GLN A 36 -13.38 -13.73 7.16
CA GLN A 36 -12.46 -13.24 8.18
C GLN A 36 -11.01 -13.70 7.96
N ALA A 37 -10.80 -14.97 7.57
CA ALA A 37 -9.47 -15.47 7.24
C ALA A 37 -8.84 -14.73 6.05
N GLN A 38 -9.65 -14.46 5.02
CA GLN A 38 -9.23 -13.62 3.88
C GLN A 38 -8.90 -12.19 4.32
N TYR A 39 -9.73 -11.58 5.18
CA TYR A 39 -9.47 -10.24 5.71
C TYR A 39 -8.13 -10.19 6.49
N GLN A 40 -7.85 -11.17 7.34
CA GLN A 40 -6.58 -11.20 8.09
C GLN A 40 -5.36 -11.36 7.18
N THR A 41 -5.47 -12.18 6.13
CA THR A 41 -4.44 -12.32 5.10
C THR A 41 -4.19 -10.97 4.40
N GLN A 42 -5.26 -10.29 3.99
CA GLN A 42 -5.16 -8.97 3.37
C GLN A 42 -4.57 -7.92 4.31
N VAL A 43 -4.90 -7.94 5.61
CA VAL A 43 -4.34 -7.02 6.61
C VAL A 43 -2.83 -7.24 6.76
N THR A 44 -2.37 -8.50 6.77
CA THR A 44 -0.95 -8.82 6.85
C THR A 44 -0.20 -8.33 5.61
N ALA A 45 -0.75 -8.60 4.41
CA ALA A 45 -0.19 -8.09 3.16
C ALA A 45 -0.15 -6.55 3.12
N PHE A 46 -1.20 -5.89 3.61
CA PHE A 46 -1.26 -4.43 3.73
C PHE A 46 -0.19 -3.89 4.68
N LYS A 47 0.00 -4.49 5.86
CA LYS A 47 1.03 -4.08 6.83
C LYS A 47 2.44 -4.15 6.24
N ALA A 48 2.76 -5.22 5.52
CA ALA A 48 4.03 -5.36 4.84
C ALA A 48 4.19 -4.29 3.74
N SER A 49 3.18 -4.15 2.88
CA SER A 49 3.20 -3.22 1.75
C SER A 49 3.32 -1.75 2.20
N ILE A 50 2.59 -1.34 3.24
CA ILE A 50 2.64 0.04 3.74
C ILE A 50 3.98 0.35 4.44
N ALA A 51 4.61 -0.65 5.08
CA ALA A 51 5.93 -0.50 5.66
C ALA A 51 6.97 -0.24 4.56
N THR A 52 6.97 -1.07 3.50
CA THR A 52 7.83 -0.90 2.33
C THR A 52 7.60 0.46 1.67
N TYR A 53 6.35 0.84 1.42
CA TYR A 53 6.01 2.15 0.83
C TYR A 53 6.59 3.32 1.65
N LYS A 54 6.45 3.28 2.98
CA LYS A 54 6.99 4.32 3.87
C LYS A 54 8.52 4.35 3.86
N ALA A 55 9.16 3.19 3.90
CA ALA A 55 10.62 3.08 3.87
C ALA A 55 11.19 3.64 2.56
N SER A 56 10.64 3.23 1.42
CA SER A 56 11.06 3.73 0.11
C SER A 56 10.85 5.24 -0.03
N LYS A 57 9.70 5.76 0.43
CA LYS A 57 9.45 7.22 0.45
C LYS A 57 10.47 7.97 1.31
N ALA A 58 10.82 7.43 2.48
CA ALA A 58 11.82 8.03 3.36
C ALA A 58 13.22 8.01 2.71
N ALA A 59 13.59 6.91 2.05
CA ALA A 59 14.85 6.78 1.33
C ALA A 59 14.97 7.81 0.19
N ILE A 60 13.94 7.97 -0.64
CA ILE A 60 13.90 8.98 -1.71
C ILE A 60 14.12 10.38 -1.15
N LYS A 61 13.44 10.72 -0.04
CA LYS A 61 13.61 12.01 0.64
C LYS A 61 15.03 12.21 1.16
N ALA A 62 15.62 11.18 1.78
CA ALA A 62 16.98 11.23 2.31
C ALA A 62 18.00 11.43 1.18
N THR A 63 17.91 10.65 0.10
CA THR A 63 18.79 10.78 -1.08
C THR A 63 18.73 12.19 -1.68
N PHE A 64 17.53 12.76 -1.84
CA PHE A 64 17.38 14.11 -2.34
C PHE A 64 18.01 15.16 -1.41
N ALA A 65 17.86 15.01 -0.09
CA ALA A 65 18.46 15.90 0.89
C ALA A 65 20.00 15.85 0.84
N THR A 66 20.58 14.65 0.80
CA THR A 66 22.04 14.45 0.67
C THR A 66 22.58 15.02 -0.63
N THR A 67 21.87 14.81 -1.74
CA THR A 67 22.27 15.35 -3.05
C THR A 67 22.24 16.87 -3.05
N LYS A 68 21.19 17.48 -2.47
CA LYS A 68 21.09 18.93 -2.33
C LYS A 68 22.23 19.49 -1.48
N ALA A 69 22.53 18.88 -0.33
CA ALA A 69 23.63 19.31 0.53
C ALA A 69 24.98 19.26 -0.19
N SER A 70 25.23 18.17 -0.93
CA SER A 70 26.46 17.98 -1.72
C SER A 70 26.57 19.01 -2.85
N ALA A 71 25.47 19.29 -3.56
CA ALA A 71 25.45 20.31 -4.61
C ALA A 71 25.72 21.72 -4.05
N ILE A 72 25.17 22.06 -2.88
CA ILE A 72 25.43 23.34 -2.20
C ILE A 72 26.90 23.45 -1.80
N ALA A 73 27.46 22.41 -1.17
CA ALA A 73 28.87 22.38 -0.76
C ALA A 73 29.80 22.56 -1.98
N THR A 74 29.52 21.86 -3.07
CA THR A 74 30.27 21.97 -4.33
C THR A 74 30.18 23.37 -4.92
N LYS A 75 28.97 23.96 -4.97
CA LYS A 75 28.77 25.34 -5.44
C LYS A 75 29.58 26.33 -4.62
N ASN A 76 29.52 26.22 -3.28
CA ASN A 76 30.20 27.14 -2.39
C ASN A 76 31.72 27.02 -2.53
N ALA A 77 32.26 25.79 -2.60
CA ALA A 77 33.68 25.57 -2.85
C ALA A 77 34.14 26.15 -4.20
N ALA A 78 33.35 25.95 -5.25
CA ALA A 78 33.65 26.50 -6.58
C ALA A 78 33.60 28.04 -6.61
N ILE A 79 32.63 28.66 -5.93
CA ILE A 79 32.55 30.13 -5.80
C ILE A 79 33.74 30.67 -4.99
N THR A 80 34.11 30.03 -3.89
CA THR A 80 35.30 30.42 -3.10
C THR A 80 36.56 30.33 -3.95
N ALA A 81 36.72 29.27 -4.75
CA ALA A 81 37.86 29.11 -5.64
C ALA A 81 37.86 30.10 -6.82
N ALA A 82 36.68 30.56 -7.25
CA ALA A 82 36.53 31.54 -8.32
C ALA A 82 36.96 32.96 -7.89
N GLY A 83 36.89 33.31 -6.61
CA GLY A 83 37.21 34.66 -6.13
C GLY A 83 36.26 35.70 -6.73
N THR A 84 36.78 36.64 -7.53
CA THR A 84 36.01 37.68 -8.24
C THR A 84 35.83 37.39 -9.74
N ASP A 85 36.23 36.19 -10.20
CA ASP A 85 36.07 35.78 -11.59
C ASP A 85 34.61 35.41 -11.86
N GLU A 86 33.85 36.39 -12.37
CA GLU A 86 32.41 36.24 -12.65
C GLU A 86 32.11 35.08 -13.61
N THR A 87 33.00 34.78 -14.57
CA THR A 87 32.79 33.66 -15.51
C THR A 87 32.78 32.33 -14.77
N LYS A 88 33.70 32.14 -13.81
CA LYS A 88 33.76 30.93 -12.98
C LYS A 88 32.62 30.87 -11.96
N ILE A 89 32.22 32.02 -11.40
CA ILE A 89 31.07 32.10 -10.50
C ILE A 89 29.78 31.67 -11.22
N ASP A 90 29.55 32.17 -12.43
CA ASP A 90 28.37 31.81 -13.21
C ASP A 90 28.40 30.36 -13.68
N ALA A 91 29.58 29.83 -14.04
CA ALA A 91 29.75 28.40 -14.30
C ALA A 91 29.40 27.55 -13.07
N ALA A 92 29.81 27.96 -11.87
CA ALA A 92 29.46 27.26 -10.62
C ALA A 92 27.95 27.30 -10.34
N LYS A 93 27.28 28.44 -10.57
CA LYS A 93 25.82 28.56 -10.43
C LYS A 93 25.08 27.67 -11.45
N LEU A 94 25.55 27.64 -12.70
CA LEU A 94 24.97 26.81 -13.76
C LEU A 94 25.14 25.31 -13.46
N ALA A 95 26.33 24.90 -13.00
CA ALA A 95 26.60 23.53 -12.58
C ALA A 95 25.69 23.12 -11.41
N PHE A 96 25.51 24.00 -10.41
CA PHE A 96 24.58 23.78 -9.32
C PHE A 96 23.13 23.61 -9.81
N LYS A 97 22.68 24.47 -10.71
CA LYS A 97 21.33 24.37 -11.30
C LYS A 97 21.14 23.01 -12.00
N THR A 98 22.10 22.62 -12.82
CA THR A 98 22.08 21.34 -13.55
C THR A 98 22.03 20.15 -12.59
N ALA A 99 22.86 20.16 -11.55
CA ALA A 99 22.85 19.13 -10.51
C ALA A 99 21.51 19.06 -9.78
N MET A 100 20.91 20.22 -9.46
CA MET A 100 19.61 20.29 -8.80
C MET A 100 18.46 19.85 -9.71
N ASP A 101 18.56 20.03 -11.02
CA ASP A 101 17.54 19.58 -11.98
C ASP A 101 17.62 18.06 -12.16
N SER A 102 18.83 17.49 -12.24
CA SER A 102 19.04 16.03 -12.21
C SER A 102 18.55 15.39 -10.90
N ALA A 103 18.84 16.02 -9.75
CA ALA A 103 18.38 15.54 -8.45
C ALA A 103 16.84 15.53 -8.34
N LYS A 104 16.17 16.56 -8.90
CA LYS A 104 14.70 16.61 -8.96
C LYS A 104 14.15 15.51 -9.87
N SER A 105 14.72 15.35 -11.06
CA SER A 105 14.32 14.30 -12.01
C SER A 105 14.42 12.91 -11.36
N THR A 106 15.53 12.63 -10.66
CA THR A 106 15.73 11.35 -9.94
C THR A 106 14.69 11.17 -8.83
N ARG A 107 14.43 12.22 -8.04
CA ARG A 107 13.40 12.19 -6.98
C ARG A 107 12.03 11.90 -7.57
N ASP A 108 11.67 12.57 -8.66
CA ASP A 108 10.36 12.46 -9.28
C ASP A 108 10.16 11.08 -9.93
N ALA A 109 11.20 10.54 -10.57
CA ALA A 109 11.23 9.16 -11.05
C ALA A 109 11.05 8.16 -9.90
N GLY A 110 11.76 8.36 -8.78
CA GLY A 110 11.61 7.52 -7.59
C GLY A 110 10.20 7.60 -6.99
N ILE A 111 9.58 8.78 -6.97
CA ILE A 111 8.19 8.95 -6.53
C ILE A 111 7.23 8.24 -7.48
N ALA A 112 7.44 8.33 -8.79
CA ALA A 112 6.61 7.62 -9.77
C ALA A 112 6.71 6.10 -9.59
N GLN A 113 7.89 5.57 -9.26
CA GLN A 113 8.11 4.15 -8.98
C GLN A 113 7.45 3.67 -7.67
N LEU A 114 7.18 4.54 -6.69
CA LEU A 114 6.44 4.16 -5.48
C LEU A 114 5.01 3.70 -5.80
N GLY A 115 4.43 4.19 -6.89
CA GLY A 115 3.06 3.93 -7.27
C GLY A 115 2.04 4.40 -6.22
N VAL A 116 0.89 3.74 -6.19
CA VAL A 116 -0.19 4.08 -5.27
C VAL A 116 0.10 3.62 -3.85
N LYS A 117 -0.23 4.47 -2.87
CA LYS A 117 -0.17 4.09 -1.46
C LYS A 117 -1.11 2.90 -1.23
N PRO A 118 -0.65 1.81 -0.59
CA PRO A 118 -1.52 0.70 -0.23
C PRO A 118 -2.75 1.16 0.57
N THR A 119 -3.91 0.61 0.25
CA THR A 119 -5.18 0.90 0.91
C THR A 119 -5.47 -0.14 2.00
N LYS A 120 -6.11 0.31 3.08
CA LYS A 120 -6.45 -0.57 4.20
C LYS A 120 -7.58 -1.52 3.75
N PRO A 121 -7.47 -2.84 4.00
CA PRO A 121 -8.55 -3.77 3.73
C PRO A 121 -9.83 -3.40 4.49
N VAL A 122 -10.97 -3.59 3.85
CA VAL A 122 -12.28 -3.37 4.44
C VAL A 122 -12.71 -4.66 5.16
N ARG A 123 -13.20 -4.52 6.39
CA ARG A 123 -13.73 -5.65 7.14
C ARG A 123 -15.02 -6.13 6.47
N PRO A 124 -15.19 -7.44 6.21
CA PRO A 124 -16.46 -7.94 5.72
C PRO A 124 -17.58 -7.64 6.72
N VAL A 125 -18.71 -7.16 6.22
CA VAL A 125 -19.95 -7.05 6.99
C VAL A 125 -20.61 -8.43 6.99
N SER A 126 -20.99 -8.91 8.17
CA SER A 126 -21.73 -10.16 8.36
C SER A 126 -23.20 -9.97 7.97
#